data_AF-A0A1A0M040-F1
#
_entry.id   AF-A0A1A0M040-F1
#
_cell.length_a   1.000
_cell.length_b   1.000
_cell.length_c   1.000
_cell.angle_alpha   90.00
_cell.angle_beta   90.00
_cell.angle_gamma   90.00
#
_symmetry.space_group_name_H-M   'P 1'
#
loop_
_entity.id
_entity.type
_entity.pdbx_description
1 polymer ?
#
loop_
_entity_poly.entity_id
_entity_poly.type
_entity_poly.pdbx_seq_one_letter_code
_entity_poly.pdbx_strand_id
1 'polypeptide(L)'
;MLGSAGPGGYAQWLANAEHRQAPPAVLVEIAHQHGIEPDSFGVLRDLEEIKDPLGKSFYLLPSGTSGDDARKAVLMTYVVNAGTDYGKAGERPGVTNDFPETAYSAAEVQRIADRQHANRWSYVQDVGFVERCGGRLVTTPNGMLMGLGGNRILRLFTRHGGTAWGDIFMVNLGSENPAHLLRLIIQSGHAWCAGRDGRPFETDLALDRVLHHEERHCAQWAAKGYLGMIGGYGREVVRERVFRKINRIEQDAGLSDGGYR
;
A
#
# COMPACT_ATOMS: atom_id res chain seq x y z
N MET A 1 16.34 25.15 18.23
CA MET A 1 14.89 25.03 18.47
C MET A 1 14.57 23.55 18.48
N LEU A 2 14.21 23.01 19.63
CA LEU A 2 13.91 21.58 19.80
C LEU A 2 12.52 21.34 19.21
N GLY A 3 12.45 20.70 18.04
CA GLY A 3 11.18 20.19 17.52
C GLY A 3 10.66 19.13 18.51
N SER A 4 9.40 19.26 18.91
CA SER A 4 8.75 18.29 19.77
C SER A 4 8.78 16.93 19.08
N ALA A 5 9.59 16.01 19.59
CA ALA A 5 9.50 14.61 19.21
C ALA A 5 8.07 14.16 19.55
N GLY A 6 7.30 13.76 18.53
CA GLY A 6 6.00 13.14 18.76
C GLY A 6 6.12 11.94 19.69
N PRO A 7 5.01 11.45 20.27
CA PRO A 7 5.04 10.20 21.02
C PRO A 7 5.75 9.13 20.18
N GLY A 8 6.74 8.45 20.76
CA GLY A 8 7.49 7.41 20.06
C GLY A 8 6.54 6.36 19.46
N GLY A 9 6.92 5.72 18.35
CA GLY A 9 6.01 4.86 17.57
C GLY A 9 5.29 3.77 18.38
N TYR A 10 5.87 3.30 19.49
CA TYR A 10 5.20 2.41 20.44
C TYR A 10 3.99 3.05 21.14
N ALA A 11 4.13 4.28 21.65
CA ALA A 11 3.02 5.01 22.26
C ALA A 11 1.93 5.35 21.23
N GLN A 12 2.35 5.65 19.99
CA GLN A 12 1.42 5.83 18.88
C GLN A 12 0.65 4.54 18.56
N TRP A 13 1.31 3.39 18.57
CA TRP A 13 0.67 2.10 18.37
C TRP A 13 -0.42 1.83 19.42
N LEU A 14 -0.12 2.06 20.70
CA LEU A 14 -1.10 1.90 21.78
C LEU A 14 -2.30 2.84 21.61
N ALA A 15 -2.06 4.12 21.28
CA ALA A 15 -3.12 5.10 21.06
C ALA A 15 -4.00 4.75 19.85
N ASN A 16 -3.40 4.29 18.76
CA ASN A 16 -4.14 3.86 17.57
C ASN A 16 -4.97 2.59 17.85
N ALA A 17 -4.42 1.65 18.61
CA ALA A 17 -5.11 0.44 19.03
C ALA A 17 -6.31 0.77 19.94
N GLU A 18 -6.15 1.68 20.89
CA GLU A 18 -7.26 2.16 21.74
C GLU A 18 -8.36 2.83 20.90
N HIS A 19 -7.97 3.75 20.00
CA HIS A 19 -8.90 4.43 19.11
C HIS A 19 -9.68 3.46 18.20
N ARG A 20 -9.03 2.39 17.74
CA ARG A 20 -9.64 1.33 16.90
C ARG A 20 -10.23 0.18 17.70
N GLN A 21 -10.26 0.30 19.04
CA GLN A 21 -10.81 -0.69 19.95
C GLN A 21 -10.20 -2.10 19.78
N ALA A 22 -8.92 -2.16 19.40
CA ALA A 22 -8.19 -3.41 19.30
C ALA A 22 -8.01 -4.02 20.70
N PRO A 23 -8.40 -5.29 20.94
CA PRO A 23 -8.31 -5.91 22.25
C PRO A 23 -6.85 -5.97 22.75
N PRO A 24 -6.55 -5.63 24.02
CA PRO A 24 -5.18 -5.68 24.55
C PRO A 24 -4.48 -7.03 24.35
N ALA A 25 -5.23 -8.14 24.39
CA ALA A 25 -4.71 -9.48 24.13
C ALA A 25 -4.10 -9.61 22.72
N VAL A 26 -4.65 -8.93 21.72
CA VAL A 26 -4.12 -8.92 20.35
C VAL A 26 -2.77 -8.22 20.30
N LEU A 27 -2.61 -7.11 21.02
CA LEU A 27 -1.34 -6.35 21.06
C LEU A 27 -0.24 -7.19 21.71
N VAL A 28 -0.56 -7.85 22.83
CA VAL A 28 0.35 -8.75 23.53
C VAL A 28 0.74 -9.92 22.62
N GLU A 29 -0.20 -10.49 21.88
CA GLU A 29 0.06 -11.58 20.94
C GLU A 29 0.98 -11.13 19.79
N ILE A 30 0.72 -9.97 19.18
CA ILE A 30 1.57 -9.38 18.14
C ILE A 30 2.99 -9.15 18.68
N ALA A 31 3.11 -8.53 19.87
CA ALA A 31 4.39 -8.25 20.49
C ALA A 31 5.19 -9.54 20.75
N HIS A 32 4.54 -10.55 21.30
CA HIS A 32 5.20 -11.81 21.63
C HIS A 32 5.58 -12.64 20.40
N GLN A 33 4.67 -12.80 19.42
CA GLN A 33 4.93 -13.64 18.24
C GLN A 33 5.97 -13.03 17.29
N HIS A 34 5.97 -11.70 17.15
CA HIS A 34 6.81 -11.01 16.17
C HIS A 34 8.00 -10.27 16.79
N GLY A 35 8.19 -10.38 18.11
CA GLY A 35 9.27 -9.68 18.83
C GLY A 35 9.17 -8.17 18.70
N ILE A 36 7.96 -7.61 18.76
CA ILE A 36 7.75 -6.16 18.68
C ILE A 36 8.00 -5.57 20.06
N GLU A 37 9.09 -4.81 20.15
CA GLU A 37 9.50 -4.04 21.31
C GLU A 37 9.39 -2.53 21.01
N PRO A 38 9.47 -1.65 22.02
CA PRO A 38 9.43 -0.21 21.78
C PRO A 38 10.46 0.29 20.75
N ASP A 39 11.64 -0.32 20.72
CA ASP A 39 12.72 0.04 19.78
C ASP A 39 12.46 -0.45 18.35
N SER A 40 11.57 -1.43 18.14
CA SER A 40 11.19 -1.93 16.80
C SER A 40 10.59 -0.82 15.92
N PHE A 41 10.00 0.20 16.54
CA PHE A 41 9.45 1.38 15.85
C PHE A 41 10.50 2.40 15.42
N GLY A 42 11.78 2.19 15.76
CA GLY A 42 12.88 3.08 15.38
C GLY A 42 12.98 3.31 13.87
N VAL A 43 12.62 2.32 13.06
CA VAL A 43 12.64 2.42 11.59
C VAL A 43 11.68 3.48 11.03
N LEU A 44 10.65 3.88 11.80
CA LEU A 44 9.68 4.90 11.40
C LEU A 44 10.07 6.31 11.86
N ARG A 45 10.99 6.42 12.82
CA ARG A 45 11.27 7.67 13.57
C ARG A 45 11.72 8.82 12.68
N ASP A 46 12.55 8.51 11.69
CA ASP A 46 13.15 9.49 10.80
C ASP A 46 12.41 9.59 9.45
N LEU A 47 11.31 8.84 9.30
CA LEU A 47 10.46 8.91 8.13
C LEU A 47 9.44 10.04 8.30
N GLU A 48 9.12 10.71 7.20
CA GLU A 48 8.06 11.71 7.23
C GLU A 48 6.70 11.01 7.30
N GLU A 49 5.99 11.22 8.40
CA GLU A 49 4.62 10.74 8.58
C GLU A 49 3.63 11.63 7.82
N ILE A 50 2.76 10.99 7.05
CA ILE A 50 1.63 11.62 6.35
C ILE A 50 0.35 10.96 6.87
N LYS A 51 -0.57 11.77 7.38
CA LYS A 51 -1.88 11.30 7.87
C LYS A 51 -2.95 11.43 6.79
N ASP A 52 -3.79 10.42 6.69
CA ASP A 52 -5.03 10.50 5.91
C ASP A 52 -6.18 11.12 6.75
N PRO A 53 -7.36 11.39 6.16
CA PRO A 53 -8.51 11.94 6.89
C PRO A 53 -9.04 11.06 8.03
N LEU A 54 -8.73 9.75 8.04
CA LEU A 54 -9.10 8.80 9.09
C LEU A 54 -8.01 8.66 10.17
N GLY A 55 -6.94 9.46 10.07
CA GLY A 55 -5.83 9.46 11.02
C GLY A 55 -4.85 8.29 10.84
N LYS A 56 -4.93 7.54 9.73
CA LYS A 56 -3.97 6.49 9.41
C LYS A 56 -2.63 7.09 8.99
N SER A 57 -1.55 6.45 9.42
CA SER A 57 -0.17 6.82 9.12
C SER A 57 0.33 6.17 7.85
N PHE A 58 0.90 6.98 6.97
CA PHE A 58 1.74 6.60 5.86
C PHE A 58 3.13 7.18 6.11
N TYR A 59 4.20 6.52 5.69
CA TYR A 59 5.54 7.06 5.89
C TYR A 59 6.28 7.17 4.56
N LEU A 60 6.70 8.39 4.22
CA LEU A 60 7.49 8.65 3.02
C LEU A 60 8.92 8.18 3.25
N LEU A 61 9.40 7.31 2.35
CA LEU A 61 10.76 6.80 2.42
C LEU A 61 11.76 7.90 1.99
N PRO A 62 12.79 8.19 2.80
CA PRO A 62 13.84 9.10 2.41
C PRO A 62 14.68 8.50 1.27
N SER A 63 15.36 9.39 0.55
CA SER A 63 16.31 8.98 -0.48
C SER A 63 17.41 8.10 0.10
N GLY A 64 17.78 7.03 -0.60
CA GLY A 64 18.80 6.08 -0.13
C GLY A 64 18.29 5.03 0.87
N THR A 65 16.98 4.96 1.14
CA THR A 65 16.41 3.90 1.99
C THR A 65 16.72 2.53 1.39
N SER A 66 17.28 1.62 2.20
CA SER A 66 17.57 0.25 1.76
C SER A 66 16.27 -0.55 1.56
N GLY A 67 16.31 -1.58 0.72
CA GLY A 67 15.17 -2.48 0.55
C GLY A 67 14.73 -3.15 1.86
N ASP A 68 15.68 -3.49 2.73
CA ASP A 68 15.40 -4.10 4.03
C ASP A 68 14.75 -3.12 5.00
N ASP A 69 15.22 -1.87 5.04
CA ASP A 69 14.60 -0.84 5.88
C ASP A 69 13.22 -0.46 5.36
N ALA A 70 13.03 -0.39 4.04
CA ALA A 70 11.72 -0.21 3.43
C ALA A 70 10.76 -1.35 3.83
N ARG A 71 11.20 -2.61 3.75
CA ARG A 71 10.39 -3.78 4.15
C ARG A 71 10.00 -3.71 5.63
N LYS A 72 10.95 -3.41 6.52
CA LYS A 72 10.69 -3.23 7.96
C LYS A 72 9.73 -2.06 8.21
N ALA A 73 9.95 -0.91 7.57
CA ALA A 73 9.08 0.25 7.69
C ALA A 73 7.66 -0.07 7.26
N VAL A 74 7.47 -0.83 6.18
CA VAL A 74 6.16 -1.26 5.72
C VAL A 74 5.44 -2.13 6.76
N LEU A 75 6.11 -3.13 7.32
CA LEU A 75 5.51 -3.98 8.35
C LEU A 75 5.17 -3.16 9.61
N MET A 76 6.08 -2.30 10.05
CA MET A 76 5.86 -1.44 11.21
C MET A 76 4.76 -0.39 10.96
N THR A 77 4.54 0.03 9.71
CA THR A 77 3.43 0.91 9.34
C THR A 77 2.08 0.22 9.52
N TYR A 78 1.95 -1.06 9.14
CA TYR A 78 0.75 -1.83 9.45
C TYR A 78 0.54 -1.95 10.96
N VAL A 79 1.60 -2.31 11.69
CA VAL A 79 1.54 -2.50 13.16
C VAL A 79 1.10 -1.21 13.84
N VAL A 80 1.76 -0.08 13.58
CA VAL A 80 1.47 1.19 14.26
C VAL A 80 0.04 1.68 13.99
N ASN A 81 -0.53 1.41 12.81
CA ASN A 81 -1.89 1.83 12.47
C ASN A 81 -2.98 1.07 13.24
N ALA A 82 -2.70 -0.17 13.68
CA ALA A 82 -3.65 -1.03 14.39
C ALA A 82 -4.96 -1.33 13.63
N GLY A 83 -4.88 -1.46 12.30
CA GLY A 83 -6.01 -1.72 11.41
C GLY A 83 -5.95 -0.88 10.13
N THR A 84 -6.79 -1.21 9.15
CA THR A 84 -6.84 -0.47 7.87
C THR A 84 -8.08 0.41 7.74
N ASP A 85 -9.09 0.24 8.58
CA ASP A 85 -10.39 0.94 8.47
C ASP A 85 -11.09 0.68 7.12
N TYR A 86 -10.83 -0.48 6.50
CA TYR A 86 -11.38 -0.81 5.17
C TYR A 86 -12.89 -0.89 5.20
N GLY A 87 -13.48 -1.42 6.28
CA GLY A 87 -14.93 -1.47 6.48
C GLY A 87 -15.57 -0.09 6.38
N LYS A 88 -14.92 0.95 6.94
CA LYS A 88 -15.44 2.34 6.91
C LYS A 88 -15.44 2.95 5.51
N ALA A 89 -14.53 2.52 4.64
CA ALA A 89 -14.52 2.97 3.25
C ALA A 89 -15.80 2.58 2.48
N GLY A 90 -16.49 1.52 2.93
CA GLY A 90 -17.76 1.04 2.39
C GLY A 90 -19.01 1.65 2.99
N GLU A 91 -18.91 2.51 4.02
CA GLU A 91 -20.07 3.12 4.69
C GLU A 91 -20.73 4.26 3.87
N ARG A 92 -20.13 4.64 2.74
CA ARG A 92 -20.69 5.66 1.84
C ARG A 92 -21.96 5.13 1.15
N PRO A 93 -23.04 5.94 1.06
CA PRO A 93 -24.26 5.52 0.37
C PRO A 93 -23.98 5.06 -1.08
N GLY A 94 -24.45 3.86 -1.42
CA GLY A 94 -24.27 3.29 -2.77
C GLY A 94 -22.92 2.63 -3.01
N VAL A 95 -22.01 2.61 -2.03
CA VAL A 95 -20.74 1.89 -2.09
C VAL A 95 -20.86 0.58 -1.33
N THR A 96 -20.31 -0.51 -1.87
CA THR A 96 -20.19 -1.78 -1.17
C THR A 96 -18.77 -2.28 -1.34
N ASN A 97 -18.11 -2.58 -0.23
CA ASN A 97 -16.80 -3.21 -0.27
C ASN A 97 -16.93 -4.62 -0.84
N ASP A 98 -16.01 -4.98 -1.73
CA ASP A 98 -16.02 -6.29 -2.39
C ASP A 98 -15.65 -7.43 -1.41
N PHE A 99 -14.98 -7.10 -0.30
CA PHE A 99 -14.51 -8.06 0.71
C PHE A 99 -14.82 -7.58 2.14
N PRO A 100 -14.85 -8.50 3.13
CA PRO A 100 -14.80 -8.10 4.53
C PRO A 100 -13.42 -7.54 4.89
N GLU A 101 -13.38 -6.64 5.88
CA GLU A 101 -12.11 -6.17 6.45
C GLU A 101 -11.40 -7.31 7.19
N THR A 102 -10.10 -7.47 6.92
CA THR A 102 -9.26 -8.41 7.65
C THR A 102 -8.97 -7.86 9.05
N ALA A 103 -9.27 -8.65 10.07
CA ALA A 103 -9.09 -8.23 11.46
C ALA A 103 -7.61 -7.97 11.80
N TYR A 104 -7.36 -6.88 12.54
CA TYR A 104 -6.05 -6.61 13.12
C TYR A 104 -5.67 -7.72 14.09
N SER A 105 -4.62 -8.49 13.77
CA SER A 105 -4.22 -9.68 14.51
C SER A 105 -2.77 -10.08 14.25
N ALA A 106 -2.20 -10.91 15.12
CA ALA A 106 -0.85 -11.47 14.92
C ALA A 106 -0.76 -12.37 13.68
N ALA A 107 -1.85 -13.07 13.34
CA ALA A 107 -1.97 -13.84 12.10
C ALA A 107 -1.89 -12.94 10.85
N GLU A 108 -2.50 -11.75 10.90
CA GLU A 108 -2.44 -10.81 9.78
C GLU A 108 -1.05 -10.18 9.64
N VAL A 109 -0.38 -9.85 10.76
CA VAL A 109 1.04 -9.43 10.74
C VAL A 109 1.90 -10.52 10.10
N GLN A 110 1.70 -11.79 10.45
CA GLN A 110 2.42 -12.91 9.86
C GLN A 110 2.13 -13.05 8.35
N ARG A 111 0.86 -12.94 7.94
CA ARG A 111 0.47 -13.00 6.52
C ARG A 111 1.19 -11.93 5.70
N ILE A 112 1.29 -10.71 6.22
CA ILE A 112 2.01 -9.62 5.57
C ILE A 112 3.52 -9.94 5.52
N ALA A 113 4.12 -10.41 6.61
CA ALA A 113 5.53 -10.78 6.64
C ALA A 113 5.88 -11.90 5.65
N ASP A 114 5.02 -12.92 5.54
CA ASP A 114 5.17 -14.02 4.59
C ASP A 114 5.06 -13.53 3.14
N ARG A 115 4.09 -12.64 2.86
CA ARG A 115 3.93 -12.01 1.55
C ARG A 115 5.16 -11.19 1.18
N GLN A 116 5.67 -10.36 2.10
CA GLN A 116 6.89 -9.58 1.91
C GLN A 116 8.11 -10.47 1.63
N HIS A 117 8.20 -11.63 2.29
CA HIS A 117 9.28 -12.59 2.06
C HIS A 117 9.18 -13.24 0.67
N ALA A 118 7.98 -13.64 0.24
CA ALA A 118 7.73 -14.16 -1.11
C ALA A 118 8.03 -13.11 -2.19
N ASN A 119 7.69 -11.85 -1.91
CA ASN A 119 7.93 -10.69 -2.77
C ASN A 119 9.25 -9.96 -2.47
N ARG A 120 10.20 -10.58 -1.75
CA ARG A 120 11.46 -9.91 -1.32
C ARG A 120 12.25 -9.27 -2.46
N TRP A 121 12.09 -9.82 -3.67
CA TRP A 121 12.74 -9.33 -4.88
C TRP A 121 12.31 -7.88 -5.21
N SER A 122 11.06 -7.47 -4.93
CA SER A 122 10.61 -6.10 -5.16
C SER A 122 11.26 -5.10 -4.19
N TYR A 123 11.54 -5.54 -2.96
CA TYR A 123 12.27 -4.70 -2.00
C TYR A 123 13.74 -4.55 -2.37
N VAL A 124 14.42 -5.65 -2.71
CA VAL A 124 15.86 -5.67 -3.03
C VAL A 124 16.17 -4.91 -4.32
N GLN A 125 15.32 -5.07 -5.35
CA GLN A 125 15.60 -4.57 -6.69
C GLN A 125 14.89 -3.25 -6.97
N ASP A 126 13.61 -3.16 -6.62
CA ASP A 126 12.73 -2.12 -7.18
C ASP A 126 12.69 -0.84 -6.33
N VAL A 127 12.88 -0.92 -5.00
CA VAL A 127 12.93 0.28 -4.12
C VAL A 127 13.99 1.26 -4.61
N GLY A 128 15.24 0.80 -4.75
CA GLY A 128 16.33 1.65 -5.26
C GLY A 128 16.18 2.00 -6.75
N PHE A 129 15.52 1.15 -7.54
CA PHE A 129 15.27 1.43 -8.96
C PHE A 129 14.27 2.57 -9.15
N VAL A 130 13.14 2.55 -8.42
CA VAL A 130 12.14 3.62 -8.44
C VAL A 130 12.78 4.95 -8.08
N GLU A 131 13.61 4.97 -7.02
CA GLU A 131 14.31 6.17 -6.60
C GLU A 131 15.28 6.70 -7.68
N ARG A 132 16.15 5.84 -8.23
CA ARG A 132 17.08 6.22 -9.31
C ARG A 132 16.38 6.75 -10.55
N CYS A 133 15.13 6.33 -10.78
CA CYS A 133 14.29 6.82 -11.86
C CYS A 133 13.47 8.07 -11.48
N GLY A 134 13.79 8.73 -10.36
CA GLY A 134 13.14 9.95 -9.89
C GLY A 134 11.81 9.73 -9.16
N GLY A 135 11.41 8.49 -8.90
CA GLY A 135 10.20 8.17 -8.16
C GLY A 135 10.35 8.34 -6.64
N ARG A 136 9.22 8.27 -5.94
CA ARG A 136 9.14 8.26 -4.47
C ARG A 136 8.15 7.20 -4.01
N LEU A 137 8.40 6.67 -2.81
CA LEU A 137 7.67 5.56 -2.22
C LEU A 137 7.19 5.96 -0.81
N VAL A 138 5.98 5.56 -0.48
CA VAL A 138 5.41 5.63 0.86
C VAL A 138 5.04 4.22 1.32
N THR A 139 5.17 3.97 2.61
CA THR A 139 4.55 2.80 3.25
C THR A 139 3.05 3.02 3.41
N THR A 140 2.26 1.94 3.35
CA THR A 140 0.80 2.03 3.51
C THR A 140 0.31 1.24 4.72
N PRO A 141 -0.86 1.60 5.29
CA PRO A 141 -1.50 0.82 6.35
C PRO A 141 -1.84 -0.62 5.96
N ASN A 142 -1.89 -0.97 4.67
CA ASN A 142 -2.17 -2.32 4.17
C ASN A 142 -0.92 -3.21 4.09
N GLY A 143 0.21 -2.71 4.61
CA GLY A 143 1.46 -3.46 4.70
C GLY A 143 2.18 -3.60 3.36
N MET A 144 1.99 -2.68 2.43
CA MET A 144 2.67 -2.63 1.11
C MET A 144 3.30 -1.24 0.87
N LEU A 145 3.98 -1.07 -0.26
CA LEU A 145 4.45 0.23 -0.74
C LEU A 145 3.48 0.81 -1.76
N MET A 146 3.30 2.13 -1.72
CA MET A 146 2.68 2.90 -2.79
C MET A 146 3.71 3.88 -3.35
N GLY A 147 3.78 4.01 -4.67
CA GLY A 147 4.80 4.78 -5.35
C GLY A 147 4.25 5.66 -6.46
N LEU A 148 5.00 6.73 -6.76
CA LEU A 148 4.74 7.62 -7.88
C LEU A 148 6.05 7.98 -8.56
N GLY A 149 6.02 8.08 -9.89
CA GLY A 149 7.20 8.37 -10.72
C GLY A 149 7.98 7.11 -11.12
N GLY A 150 9.11 7.29 -11.78
CA GLY A 150 9.85 6.18 -12.41
C GLY A 150 9.50 6.03 -13.90
N ASN A 151 10.51 5.93 -14.76
CA ASN A 151 10.36 6.03 -16.21
C ASN A 151 9.62 4.83 -16.87
N ARG A 152 9.04 5.12 -18.04
CA ARG A 152 8.26 4.34 -19.05
C ARG A 152 8.05 2.82 -18.97
N ILE A 153 8.90 2.00 -18.36
CA ILE A 153 8.72 0.52 -18.35
C ILE A 153 7.50 0.12 -17.52
N LEU A 154 7.24 0.79 -16.39
CA LEU A 154 6.03 0.58 -15.59
C LEU A 154 4.76 1.09 -16.31
N ARG A 155 4.90 2.09 -17.21
CA ARG A 155 3.77 2.58 -18.04
C ARG A 155 3.28 1.57 -19.07
N LEU A 156 4.07 0.54 -19.41
CA LEU A 156 3.67 -0.50 -20.38
C LEU A 156 2.65 -1.48 -19.81
N PHE A 157 2.53 -1.58 -18.49
CA PHE A 157 1.64 -2.53 -17.82
C PHE A 157 0.37 -1.88 -17.23
N THR A 158 0.31 -0.55 -17.17
CA THR A 158 -0.79 0.22 -16.57
C THR A 158 -1.93 0.49 -17.55
N ARG A 159 -3.10 -0.09 -17.30
CA ARG A 159 -4.40 0.48 -17.70
C ARG A 159 -5.25 0.56 -16.43
N HIS A 160 -5.85 1.72 -16.15
CA HIS A 160 -6.80 1.99 -15.05
C HIS A 160 -6.20 2.12 -13.64
N GLY A 161 -5.69 3.31 -13.27
CA GLY A 161 -5.39 3.68 -11.86
C GLY A 161 -3.96 3.42 -11.37
N GLY A 162 -3.36 2.28 -11.71
CA GLY A 162 -1.99 1.93 -11.33
C GLY A 162 -1.68 0.46 -11.60
N THR A 163 -0.61 -0.08 -11.03
CA THR A 163 -0.29 -1.52 -11.10
C THR A 163 0.52 -1.94 -9.89
N ALA A 164 0.10 -3.00 -9.21
CA ALA A 164 0.92 -3.70 -8.24
C ALA A 164 2.00 -4.58 -8.91
N TRP A 165 3.22 -4.46 -8.41
CA TRP A 165 4.41 -5.20 -8.84
C TRP A 165 5.15 -5.71 -7.60
N GLY A 166 5.00 -7.00 -7.30
CA GLY A 166 5.39 -7.55 -5.99
C GLY A 166 4.60 -6.87 -4.89
N ASP A 167 5.29 -6.23 -3.93
CA ASP A 167 4.68 -5.45 -2.84
C ASP A 167 4.64 -3.93 -3.10
N ILE A 168 4.79 -3.48 -4.36
CA ILE A 168 4.79 -2.06 -4.73
C ILE A 168 3.61 -1.75 -5.66
N PHE A 169 2.68 -0.90 -5.23
CA PHE A 169 1.67 -0.30 -6.08
C PHE A 169 2.16 1.01 -6.68
N MET A 170 2.27 1.07 -8.00
CA MET A 170 2.67 2.28 -8.71
C MET A 170 1.44 3.01 -9.22
N VAL A 171 1.18 4.20 -8.66
CA VAL A 171 0.11 5.09 -9.10
C VAL A 171 0.45 5.65 -10.48
N ASN A 172 -0.47 5.51 -11.45
CA ASN A 172 -0.22 5.91 -12.84
C ASN A 172 -0.46 7.41 -13.05
N LEU A 173 0.37 8.25 -12.43
CA LEU A 173 0.33 9.71 -12.53
C LEU A 173 1.71 10.26 -12.87
N GLY A 174 1.75 11.23 -13.79
CA GLY A 174 2.96 12.03 -14.01
C GLY A 174 3.11 13.09 -12.92
N SER A 175 4.32 13.26 -12.39
CA SER A 175 4.62 14.36 -11.47
C SER A 175 6.08 14.78 -11.57
N GLU A 176 6.31 16.08 -11.54
CA GLU A 176 7.64 16.67 -11.34
C GLU A 176 8.08 16.59 -9.87
N ASN A 177 7.13 16.48 -8.94
CA ASN A 177 7.37 16.31 -7.52
C ASN A 177 6.54 15.15 -6.96
N PRO A 178 7.01 13.90 -7.11
CA PRO A 178 6.26 12.72 -6.69
C PRO A 178 5.94 12.68 -5.20
N ALA A 179 6.86 13.14 -4.33
CA ALA A 179 6.61 13.21 -2.89
C ALA A 179 5.46 14.16 -2.55
N HIS A 180 5.40 15.33 -3.20
CA HIS A 180 4.29 16.27 -2.97
C HIS A 180 2.95 15.69 -3.44
N LEU A 181 2.91 15.06 -4.61
CA LEU A 181 1.67 14.46 -5.11
C LEU A 181 1.21 13.27 -4.25
N LEU A 182 2.13 12.44 -3.75
CA LEU A 182 1.81 11.39 -2.78
C LEU A 182 1.16 11.95 -1.51
N ARG A 183 1.65 13.09 -0.98
CA ARG A 183 1.00 13.75 0.15
C ARG A 183 -0.43 14.16 -0.16
N LEU A 184 -0.66 14.80 -1.31
CA LEU A 184 -2.00 15.22 -1.72
C LEU A 184 -2.98 14.04 -1.83
N ILE A 185 -2.53 12.94 -2.44
CA ILE A 185 -3.33 11.71 -2.55
C ILE A 185 -3.71 11.18 -1.17
N ILE A 186 -2.73 11.00 -0.28
CA ILE A 186 -2.95 10.46 1.07
C ILE A 186 -3.88 11.39 1.87
N GLN A 187 -3.60 12.69 1.86
CA GLN A 187 -4.36 13.69 2.62
C GLN A 187 -5.80 13.84 2.11
N SER A 188 -6.06 13.60 0.82
CA SER A 188 -7.42 13.57 0.29
C SER A 188 -8.23 12.36 0.76
N GLY A 189 -7.56 11.25 1.08
CA GLY A 189 -8.22 9.96 1.36
C GLY A 189 -8.89 9.33 0.13
N HIS A 190 -8.61 9.85 -1.06
CA HIS A 190 -9.20 9.41 -2.33
C HIS A 190 -8.15 8.93 -3.32
N ALA A 191 -8.58 8.11 -4.27
CA ALA A 191 -7.79 7.71 -5.41
C ALA A 191 -7.70 8.86 -6.42
N TRP A 192 -6.57 8.96 -7.09
CA TRP A 192 -6.33 10.00 -8.10
C TRP A 192 -6.00 9.34 -9.44
N CYS A 193 -6.52 9.95 -10.51
CA CYS A 193 -6.39 9.44 -11.88
C CYS A 193 -5.82 10.52 -12.81
N ALA A 194 -5.23 10.10 -13.92
CA ALA A 194 -4.83 11.02 -14.98
C ALA A 194 -6.05 11.35 -15.86
N GLY A 195 -6.36 12.64 -15.99
CA GLY A 195 -7.34 13.15 -16.94
C GLY A 195 -6.89 12.91 -18.39
N ARG A 196 -7.78 13.19 -19.35
CA ARG A 196 -7.47 13.06 -20.79
C ARG A 196 -6.33 13.97 -21.24
N ASP A 197 -6.10 15.07 -20.53
CA ASP A 197 -5.01 16.02 -20.72
C ASP A 197 -3.73 15.62 -19.96
N GLY A 198 -3.74 14.47 -19.29
CA GLY A 198 -2.64 13.96 -18.47
C GLY A 198 -2.52 14.63 -17.10
N ARG A 199 -3.42 15.54 -16.73
CA ARG A 199 -3.39 16.20 -15.41
C ARG A 199 -3.97 15.28 -14.34
N PRO A 200 -3.35 15.21 -13.15
CA PRO A 200 -3.90 14.46 -12.03
C PRO A 200 -5.20 15.12 -11.55
N PHE A 201 -6.24 14.33 -11.30
CA PHE A 201 -7.46 14.77 -10.64
C PHE A 201 -7.91 13.73 -9.59
N GLU A 202 -8.53 14.23 -8.54
CA GLU A 202 -9.11 13.44 -7.45
C GLU A 202 -10.43 12.79 -7.88
N THR A 203 -10.64 11.54 -7.48
CA THR A 203 -11.89 10.78 -7.75
C THR A 203 -12.69 10.60 -6.46
N ASP A 204 -13.95 10.18 -6.57
CA ASP A 204 -14.76 9.85 -5.38
C ASP A 204 -14.42 8.48 -4.77
N LEU A 205 -13.52 7.71 -5.39
CA LEU A 205 -13.13 6.39 -4.91
C LEU A 205 -12.20 6.56 -3.69
N ALA A 206 -12.57 5.95 -2.56
CA ALA A 206 -11.74 5.95 -1.36
C ALA A 206 -10.38 5.29 -1.63
N LEU A 207 -9.29 5.95 -1.22
CA LEU A 207 -7.92 5.46 -1.38
C LEU A 207 -7.75 4.08 -0.77
N ASP A 208 -8.36 3.83 0.40
CA ASP A 208 -8.26 2.55 1.08
C ASP A 208 -8.88 1.39 0.28
N ARG A 209 -9.93 1.65 -0.52
CA ARG A 209 -10.49 0.63 -1.43
C ARG A 209 -9.50 0.25 -2.52
N VAL A 210 -8.80 1.22 -3.07
CA VAL A 210 -7.72 0.96 -4.04
C VAL A 210 -6.58 0.21 -3.37
N LEU A 211 -6.11 0.67 -2.21
CA LEU A 211 -5.00 0.01 -1.52
C LEU A 211 -5.33 -1.44 -1.11
N HIS A 212 -6.58 -1.71 -0.71
CA HIS A 212 -7.03 -3.08 -0.45
C HIS A 212 -7.04 -3.93 -1.72
N HIS A 213 -7.55 -3.39 -2.83
CA HIS A 213 -7.53 -4.07 -4.12
C HIS A 213 -6.09 -4.40 -4.56
N GLU A 214 -5.18 -3.44 -4.46
CA GLU A 214 -3.77 -3.61 -4.85
C GLU A 214 -3.01 -4.57 -3.90
N GLU A 215 -3.35 -4.59 -2.61
CA GLU A 215 -2.83 -5.57 -1.65
C GLU A 215 -3.14 -7.00 -2.08
N ARG A 216 -4.33 -7.23 -2.64
CA ARG A 216 -4.70 -8.55 -3.17
C ARG A 216 -3.89 -8.91 -4.40
N HIS A 217 -3.55 -7.95 -5.26
CA HIS A 217 -2.59 -8.19 -6.33
C HIS A 217 -1.20 -8.52 -5.78
N CYS A 218 -0.74 -7.87 -4.71
CA CYS A 218 0.50 -8.24 -4.02
C CYS A 218 0.46 -9.70 -3.53
N ALA A 219 -0.68 -10.14 -2.97
CA ALA A 219 -0.87 -11.53 -2.55
C ALA A 219 -0.85 -12.51 -3.73
N GLN A 220 -1.42 -12.14 -4.88
CA GLN A 220 -1.34 -12.93 -6.11
C GLN A 220 0.09 -13.05 -6.64
N TRP A 221 0.90 -11.98 -6.55
CA TRP A 221 2.33 -12.02 -6.85
C TRP A 221 3.09 -12.97 -5.94
N ALA A 222 2.81 -12.93 -4.63
CA ALA A 222 3.44 -13.83 -3.67
C ALA A 222 3.10 -15.30 -3.94
N ALA A 223 1.84 -15.60 -4.31
CA ALA A 223 1.39 -16.96 -4.58
C ALA A 223 1.94 -17.53 -5.91
N LYS A 224 2.02 -16.71 -6.95
CA LYS A 224 2.45 -17.14 -8.30
C LYS A 224 3.95 -17.02 -8.52
N GLY A 225 4.63 -16.17 -7.74
CA GLY A 225 6.04 -15.83 -7.90
C GLY A 225 6.32 -14.98 -9.16
N TYR A 226 7.50 -14.36 -9.19
CA TYR A 226 7.94 -13.45 -10.26
C TYR A 226 7.77 -14.03 -11.67
N LEU A 227 8.26 -15.26 -11.90
CA LEU A 227 8.17 -15.93 -13.20
C LEU A 227 6.74 -16.39 -13.54
N GLY A 228 5.97 -16.83 -12.54
CA GLY A 228 4.58 -17.25 -12.74
C GLY A 228 3.66 -16.09 -13.08
N MET A 229 3.92 -14.90 -12.54
CA MET A 229 3.21 -13.69 -12.93
C MET A 229 3.65 -13.14 -14.27
N ILE A 230 4.94 -13.12 -14.63
CA ILE A 230 5.35 -12.70 -15.99
C ILE A 230 4.75 -13.63 -17.07
N GLY A 231 4.73 -14.95 -16.82
CA GLY A 231 4.07 -15.91 -17.70
C GLY A 231 2.54 -15.77 -17.73
N GLY A 232 1.92 -15.49 -16.58
CA GLY A 232 0.49 -15.25 -16.43
C GLY A 232 0.01 -13.96 -17.11
N TYR A 233 0.73 -12.84 -16.89
CA TYR A 233 0.45 -11.53 -17.46
C TYR A 233 0.59 -11.56 -18.98
N GLY A 234 1.61 -12.24 -19.52
CA GLY A 234 1.73 -12.46 -20.97
C GLY A 234 0.52 -13.22 -21.56
N ARG A 235 0.02 -14.24 -20.86
CA ARG A 235 -1.15 -15.02 -21.29
C ARG A 235 -2.46 -14.23 -21.17
N GLU A 236 -2.61 -13.41 -20.14
CA GLU A 236 -3.82 -12.63 -19.92
C GLU A 236 -3.89 -11.36 -20.77
N VAL A 237 -2.77 -10.68 -21.02
CA VAL A 237 -2.69 -9.61 -22.02
C VAL A 237 -3.07 -10.13 -23.41
N VAL A 238 -2.64 -11.35 -23.78
CA VAL A 238 -3.07 -12.01 -25.03
C VAL A 238 -4.57 -12.33 -24.98
N ARG A 239 -5.07 -12.86 -23.86
CA ARG A 239 -6.49 -13.21 -23.70
C ARG A 239 -7.40 -11.98 -23.76
N GLU A 240 -6.99 -10.87 -23.17
CA GLU A 240 -7.73 -9.61 -23.14
C GLU A 240 -7.77 -8.97 -24.54
N ARG A 241 -6.64 -8.99 -25.27
CA ARG A 241 -6.54 -8.50 -26.65
C ARG A 241 -7.34 -9.33 -27.65
N VAL A 242 -7.43 -10.64 -27.44
CA VAL A 242 -8.12 -11.58 -28.35
C VAL A 242 -9.61 -11.76 -28.01
N PHE A 243 -9.99 -11.74 -26.73
CA PHE A 243 -11.34 -12.13 -26.31
C PHE A 243 -12.20 -11.02 -25.67
N ARG A 244 -11.67 -9.80 -25.44
CA ARG A 244 -12.43 -8.67 -24.81
C ARG A 244 -13.23 -9.07 -23.56
N LYS A 245 -12.74 -10.01 -22.75
CA LYS A 245 -13.39 -10.45 -21.50
C LYS A 245 -12.69 -9.83 -20.29
N ILE A 246 -13.48 -9.47 -19.28
CA ILE A 246 -13.01 -8.97 -17.98
C ILE A 246 -12.01 -9.96 -17.40
N ASN A 247 -10.88 -9.44 -16.92
CA ASN A 247 -9.80 -10.27 -16.43
C ASN A 247 -10.17 -10.91 -15.07
N ARG A 248 -9.96 -12.23 -14.91
CA ARG A 248 -10.23 -12.96 -13.66
C ARG A 248 -9.36 -12.48 -12.51
N ILE A 249 -8.13 -12.07 -12.81
CA ILE A 249 -7.20 -11.49 -11.84
C ILE A 249 -7.78 -10.21 -11.19
N GLU A 250 -8.41 -9.36 -11.99
CA GLU A 250 -9.08 -8.13 -11.55
C GLU A 250 -10.35 -8.45 -10.75
N GLN A 251 -11.15 -9.43 -11.18
CA GLN A 251 -12.33 -9.87 -10.43
C GLN A 251 -11.98 -10.42 -9.04
N ASP A 252 -10.91 -11.21 -8.94
CA ASP A 252 -10.44 -11.76 -7.68
C ASP A 252 -9.84 -10.68 -6.76
N ALA A 253 -9.44 -9.53 -7.31
CA ALA A 253 -8.92 -8.38 -6.58
C ALA A 253 -10.00 -7.35 -6.16
N GLY A 254 -11.21 -7.40 -6.71
CA GLY A 254 -12.34 -6.53 -6.35
C GLY A 254 -12.51 -5.30 -7.26
N LEU A 255 -13.18 -4.26 -6.77
CA LEU A 255 -13.66 -3.07 -7.52
C LEU A 255 -14.72 -3.41 -8.59
N SER A 256 -15.61 -4.35 -8.25
CA SER A 256 -16.61 -4.89 -9.17
C SER A 256 -17.74 -3.90 -9.53
N ASP A 257 -17.90 -2.83 -8.75
CA ASP A 257 -18.74 -1.67 -9.05
C ASP A 257 -18.21 -0.80 -10.20
N GLY A 258 -17.03 -1.12 -10.72
CA GLY A 258 -16.40 -0.39 -11.80
C GLY A 258 -15.69 0.87 -11.31
N GLY A 259 -15.16 0.88 -10.07
CA GLY A 259 -14.51 2.02 -9.41
C GLY A 259 -13.38 2.74 -10.18
N TYR A 260 -12.98 2.23 -11.35
CA TYR A 260 -12.08 2.90 -12.30
C TYR A 260 -12.77 3.64 -13.46
N ARG A 261 -14.11 3.73 -13.48
CA ARG A 261 -14.89 4.33 -14.59
C ARG A 261 -14.93 5.84 -14.58
#